data_AF-A0A7S4SJS4-F1
#
_entry.id   AF-A0A7S4SJS4-F1
#
_cell.length_a   1.000
_cell.length_b   1.000
_cell.length_c   1.000
_cell.angle_alpha   90.00
_cell.angle_beta   90.00
_cell.angle_gamma   90.00
#
_symmetry.space_group_name_H-M   'P 1'
#
loop_
_entity.id
_entity.type
_entity.pdbx_description
1 polymer ?
#
loop_
_entity_poly.entity_id
_entity_poly.type
_entity_poly.pdbx_seq_one_letter_code
_entity_poly.pdbx_strand_id
1 'polypeptide(L)'
;AAAAASAAAAQAQAQALAAGPPQGGDAAGGPRRPRIPEDPSQVDTVASVGAIEAGVDVASLEGFFAQLPGFVAFKANSRMGGGFAKFASHQLALQAVEAAGREGVPASIARSSMSTTS
;
A
#
# COMPACT_ATOMS: atom_id res chain seq x y z
N ALA A 1 -30.57 62.98 -20.07
CA ALA A 1 -31.50 62.72 -18.96
C ALA A 1 -30.74 61.94 -17.88
N ALA A 2 -30.87 62.40 -16.63
CA ALA A 2 -30.61 61.75 -15.33
C ALA A 2 -29.30 60.93 -15.19
N ALA A 3 -28.27 61.31 -14.42
CA ALA A 3 -28.21 61.90 -13.08
C ALA A 3 -29.02 61.13 -12.03
N ALA A 4 -28.31 60.41 -11.14
CA ALA A 4 -28.57 60.21 -9.70
C ALA A 4 -27.94 58.87 -9.29
N ALA A 5 -26.70 58.83 -8.79
CA ALA A 5 -26.28 59.32 -7.49
C ALA A 5 -26.93 58.57 -6.31
N SER A 6 -26.03 57.99 -5.53
CA SER A 6 -25.98 58.09 -4.07
C SER A 6 -26.45 56.92 -3.23
N ALA A 7 -25.55 56.63 -2.29
CA ALA A 7 -25.84 56.31 -0.90
C ALA A 7 -26.19 54.86 -0.55
N ALA A 8 -25.17 54.15 -0.09
CA ALA A 8 -25.12 53.45 1.22
C ALA A 8 -24.07 52.32 1.09
N ALA A 9 -22.77 52.50 1.33
CA ALA A 9 -22.12 53.23 2.40
C ALA A 9 -22.81 53.00 3.76
N ALA A 10 -22.68 51.79 4.32
CA ALA A 10 -22.48 51.50 5.75
C ALA A 10 -23.01 50.11 6.11
N GLN A 11 -22.18 49.06 6.08
CA GLN A 11 -22.44 47.85 6.90
C GLN A 11 -21.25 46.88 7.01
N ALA A 12 -20.01 47.40 7.07
CA ALA A 12 -18.80 46.59 7.28
C ALA A 12 -18.26 46.69 8.71
N GLN A 13 -19.14 46.62 9.71
CA GLN A 13 -18.78 46.54 11.14
C GLN A 13 -19.44 45.32 11.78
N ALA A 14 -18.69 44.21 11.86
CA ALA A 14 -18.86 43.18 12.89
C ALA A 14 -17.71 42.18 12.76
N GLN A 15 -16.51 42.59 13.19
CA GLN A 15 -15.49 41.65 13.61
C GLN A 15 -15.91 40.99 14.93
N ALA A 16 -15.53 39.72 15.05
CA ALA A 16 -15.26 38.99 16.30
C ALA A 16 -16.47 38.62 17.17
N LEU A 17 -16.77 37.32 17.25
CA LEU A 17 -16.57 36.48 18.44
C LEU A 17 -17.21 35.08 18.22
N ALA A 18 -16.55 34.05 18.76
CA ALA A 18 -17.02 32.67 18.95
C ALA A 18 -16.74 31.64 17.82
N ALA A 19 -15.47 31.50 17.43
CA ALA A 19 -14.96 30.16 17.09
C ALA A 19 -14.55 29.48 18.40
N GLY A 20 -15.41 28.60 18.92
CA GLY A 20 -15.05 27.71 20.01
C GLY A 20 -13.97 26.71 19.57
N PRO A 21 -13.02 26.34 20.43
CA PRO A 21 -12.04 25.31 20.09
C PRO A 21 -12.76 23.96 19.89
N PRO A 22 -12.45 23.19 18.84
CA PRO A 22 -12.90 21.82 18.75
C PRO A 22 -12.26 21.01 19.88
N GLN A 23 -13.10 20.34 20.67
CA GLN A 23 -12.67 19.34 21.64
C GLN A 23 -11.81 18.30 20.93
N GLY A 24 -10.54 18.22 21.32
CA GLY A 24 -9.62 17.18 20.91
C GLY A 24 -10.17 15.82 21.34
N GLY A 25 -10.56 15.01 20.36
CA GLY A 25 -10.77 13.59 20.55
C GLY A 25 -9.42 12.89 20.51
N ASP A 26 -8.91 12.51 21.68
CA ASP A 26 -7.72 11.68 21.86
C ASP A 26 -7.98 10.25 21.36
N ALA A 27 -8.02 10.07 20.04
CA ALA A 27 -8.04 8.75 19.42
C ALA A 27 -6.62 8.17 19.36
N ALA A 28 -6.15 7.64 20.50
CA ALA A 28 -5.27 6.47 20.65
C ALA A 28 -4.31 6.14 19.48
N GLY A 29 -3.52 7.12 19.02
CA GLY A 29 -2.48 6.93 18.00
C GLY A 29 -1.13 6.71 18.65
N GLY A 30 -0.84 5.49 19.11
CA GLY A 30 0.51 5.12 19.53
C GLY A 30 1.55 5.48 18.45
N PRO A 31 2.80 5.79 18.83
CA PRO A 31 3.82 6.28 17.91
C PRO A 31 3.98 5.31 16.75
N ARG A 32 3.45 5.70 15.58
CA ARG A 32 3.69 4.98 14.32
C ARG A 32 5.16 5.11 14.06
N ARG A 33 5.92 4.06 14.41
CA ARG A 33 7.33 3.94 14.06
C ARG A 33 7.45 4.29 12.58
N PRO A 34 8.27 5.30 12.21
CA PRO A 34 8.54 5.59 10.81
C PRO A 34 8.92 4.29 10.14
N ARG A 35 8.25 3.92 9.04
CA ARG A 35 8.70 2.81 8.21
C ARG A 35 10.04 3.26 7.63
N ILE A 36 11.12 2.79 8.25
CA ILE A 36 12.46 2.96 7.72
C ILE A 36 12.43 2.29 6.34
N PRO A 37 12.80 2.99 5.26
CA PRO A 37 12.92 2.36 3.95
C PRO A 37 13.88 1.18 4.07
N GLU A 38 13.35 -0.03 3.92
CA GLU A 38 14.15 -1.25 3.88
C GLU A 38 15.00 -1.24 2.62
N ASP A 39 16.24 -1.70 2.74
CA ASP A 39 17.13 -1.82 1.60
C ASP A 39 16.54 -2.85 0.62
N PRO A 40 16.31 -2.50 -0.66
CA PRO A 40 15.68 -3.41 -1.63
C PRO A 40 16.51 -4.67 -1.87
N SER A 41 17.82 -4.66 -1.58
CA SER A 41 18.69 -5.84 -1.64
C SER A 41 18.49 -6.80 -0.46
N GLN A 42 17.63 -6.46 0.51
CA GLN A 42 17.28 -7.33 1.64
C GLN A 42 15.83 -7.82 1.60
N VAL A 43 15.04 -7.43 0.59
CA VAL A 43 13.63 -7.82 0.52
C VAL A 43 13.51 -9.27 0.07
N ASP A 44 13.08 -10.13 0.98
CA ASP A 44 12.81 -11.55 0.78
C ASP A 44 11.36 -11.84 0.31
N THR A 45 10.60 -10.81 -0.07
CA THR A 45 9.20 -10.95 -0.50
C THR A 45 9.05 -10.72 -2.00
N VAL A 46 8.35 -11.64 -2.67
CA VAL A 46 7.95 -11.57 -4.07
C VAL A 46 6.49 -11.15 -4.16
N ALA A 47 6.20 -10.13 -4.97
CA ALA A 47 4.85 -9.71 -5.32
C ALA A 47 4.46 -10.29 -6.68
N SER A 48 3.33 -10.97 -6.74
CA SER A 48 2.71 -11.37 -8.00
C SER A 48 1.43 -10.55 -8.23
N VAL A 49 1.38 -9.87 -9.37
CA VAL A 49 0.31 -8.91 -9.71
C VAL A 49 -0.22 -9.26 -11.10
N GLY A 50 -1.54 -9.40 -11.21
CA GLY A 50 -2.20 -9.72 -12.48
C GLY A 50 -2.09 -11.20 -12.88
N ALA A 51 -1.71 -12.09 -11.96
CA ALA A 51 -1.70 -13.52 -12.25
C ALA A 51 -3.13 -14.08 -12.45
N ILE A 52 -4.14 -13.53 -11.76
CA ILE A 52 -5.55 -13.84 -12.04
C ILE A 52 -5.98 -13.38 -13.43
N GLU A 53 -5.50 -12.23 -13.90
CA GLU A 53 -5.77 -11.74 -15.28
C GLU A 53 -5.14 -12.68 -16.32
N ALA A 54 -4.02 -13.32 -15.98
CA ALA A 54 -3.38 -14.37 -16.78
C ALA A 54 -4.11 -15.74 -16.68
N GLY A 55 -5.21 -15.83 -15.94
CA GLY A 55 -5.97 -17.07 -15.73
C GLY A 55 -5.39 -18.00 -14.67
N VAL A 56 -4.40 -17.54 -13.89
CA VAL A 56 -3.79 -18.31 -12.80
C VAL A 56 -4.53 -18.02 -11.50
N ASP A 57 -5.12 -19.05 -10.90
CA ASP A 57 -5.81 -18.91 -9.63
C ASP A 57 -4.82 -18.76 -8.46
N VAL A 58 -5.33 -18.21 -7.36
CA VAL A 58 -4.54 -17.92 -6.15
C VAL A 58 -3.96 -19.19 -5.51
N ALA A 59 -4.71 -20.29 -5.49
CA ALA A 59 -4.24 -21.55 -4.93
C ALA A 59 -3.17 -22.19 -5.82
N SER A 60 -3.26 -22.05 -7.14
CA SER A 60 -2.18 -22.45 -8.06
C SER A 60 -0.92 -21.62 -7.85
N LEU A 61 -1.02 -20.30 -7.64
CA LEU A 61 0.12 -19.45 -7.28
C LEU A 61 0.77 -19.87 -5.97
N GLU A 62 -0.05 -20.08 -4.94
CA GLU A 62 0.44 -20.53 -3.64
C GLU A 62 1.15 -21.88 -3.76
N GLY A 63 0.53 -22.84 -4.48
CA GLY A 63 1.12 -24.15 -4.74
C GLY A 63 2.43 -24.07 -5.52
N PHE A 64 2.50 -23.20 -6.53
CA PHE A 64 3.73 -22.94 -7.28
C PHE A 64 4.83 -22.39 -6.37
N PHE A 65 4.57 -21.32 -5.61
CA PHE A 65 5.57 -20.75 -4.71
C PHE A 65 5.97 -21.71 -3.58
N ALA A 66 5.03 -22.52 -3.09
CA ALA A 66 5.29 -23.52 -2.05
C ALA A 66 6.23 -24.65 -2.51
N GLN A 67 6.33 -24.89 -3.82
CA GLN A 67 7.30 -25.84 -4.38
C GLN A 67 8.72 -25.26 -4.49
N LEU A 68 8.88 -23.94 -4.37
CA LEU A 68 10.17 -23.29 -4.52
C LEU A 68 10.97 -23.30 -3.20
N PRO A 69 12.30 -23.42 -3.28
CA PRO A 69 13.14 -23.46 -2.09
C PRO A 69 13.08 -22.16 -1.29
N GLY A 70 12.94 -22.30 0.03
CA GLY A 70 12.89 -21.18 0.96
C GLY A 70 11.57 -20.45 1.02
N PHE A 71 10.50 -20.98 0.43
CA PHE A 71 9.15 -20.46 0.69
C PHE A 71 8.83 -20.49 2.19
N VAL A 72 8.28 -19.38 2.71
CA VAL A 72 7.92 -19.24 4.13
C VAL A 72 6.42 -19.07 4.29
N ALA A 73 5.82 -18.16 3.52
CA ALA A 73 4.39 -17.86 3.63
C ALA A 73 3.88 -17.24 2.34
N PHE A 74 2.58 -17.42 2.08
CA PHE A 74 1.88 -16.73 1.00
C PHE A 74 0.71 -15.92 1.57
N LYS A 75 0.47 -14.74 0.99
CA LYS A 75 -0.68 -13.91 1.31
C LYS A 75 -1.33 -13.46 0.02
N ALA A 76 -2.47 -14.08 -0.29
CA ALA A 76 -3.34 -13.67 -1.38
C ALA A 76 -3.80 -12.22 -1.21
N ASN A 77 -3.93 -11.51 -2.33
CA ASN A 77 -4.51 -10.18 -2.39
C ASN A 77 -5.36 -10.03 -3.65
N SER A 78 -6.68 -10.21 -3.49
CA SER A 78 -7.66 -10.11 -4.57
C SER A 78 -7.68 -8.75 -5.26
N ARG A 79 -7.27 -7.67 -4.58
CA ARG A 79 -7.26 -6.31 -5.15
C ARG A 79 -6.25 -6.13 -6.28
N MET A 80 -5.18 -6.93 -6.29
CA MET A 80 -4.13 -6.88 -7.32
C MET A 80 -4.13 -8.09 -8.25
N GLY A 81 -5.14 -8.97 -8.11
CA GLY A 81 -5.22 -10.20 -8.91
C GLY A 81 -4.02 -11.13 -8.70
N GLY A 82 -3.57 -11.30 -7.45
CA GLY A 82 -2.40 -12.12 -7.14
C GLY A 82 -2.13 -12.21 -5.64
N GLY A 83 -0.88 -12.07 -5.22
CA GLY A 83 -0.48 -12.19 -3.82
C GLY A 83 0.99 -11.90 -3.57
N PHE A 84 1.38 -12.03 -2.30
CA PHE A 84 2.76 -11.85 -1.86
C PHE A 84 3.29 -13.17 -1.30
N ALA A 85 4.41 -13.63 -1.84
CA ALA A 85 5.13 -14.80 -1.35
C ALA A 85 6.37 -14.36 -0.59
N LYS A 86 6.49 -14.76 0.67
CA LYS A 86 7.66 -14.53 1.50
C LYS A 86 8.63 -15.70 1.38
N PHE A 87 9.91 -15.39 1.25
CA PHE A 87 11.00 -16.36 1.21
C PHE A 87 11.94 -16.21 2.40
N ALA A 88 12.80 -17.21 2.60
CA ALA A 88 13.77 -17.23 3.68
C ALA A 88 14.93 -16.24 3.43
N SER A 89 15.17 -15.85 2.17
CA SER A 89 16.22 -14.90 1.80
C SER A 89 15.91 -14.17 0.49
N HIS A 90 16.53 -13.01 0.31
CA HIS A 90 16.45 -12.21 -0.92
C HIS A 90 16.91 -12.99 -2.17
N GLN A 91 17.98 -13.78 -2.06
CA GLN A 91 18.49 -14.58 -3.17
C GLN A 91 17.44 -15.60 -3.67
N LEU A 92 16.71 -16.24 -2.74
CA LEU A 92 15.66 -17.21 -3.08
C LEU A 92 14.43 -16.51 -3.67
N ALA A 93 14.10 -15.31 -3.18
CA ALA A 93 13.04 -14.48 -3.77
C ALA A 93 13.36 -14.10 -5.23
N LEU A 94 14.62 -13.75 -5.55
CA LEU A 94 15.04 -13.47 -6.93
C LEU A 94 14.91 -14.71 -7.84
N GLN A 95 15.34 -15.88 -7.35
CA GLN A 95 15.16 -17.13 -8.09
C GLN A 95 13.68 -17.45 -8.34
N ALA A 96 12.81 -17.17 -7.36
CA ALA A 96 11.38 -17.36 -7.50
C ALA A 96 10.75 -16.41 -8.52
N VAL A 97 11.21 -15.16 -8.62
CA VAL A 97 10.79 -14.22 -9.67
C VAL A 97 11.18 -14.74 -11.06
N GLU A 98 12.41 -15.25 -11.20
CA GLU A 98 12.87 -15.82 -12.48
C GLU A 98 12.06 -17.07 -12.86
N ALA A 99 11.79 -17.96 -11.89
CA ALA A 99 10.98 -19.15 -12.11
C ALA A 99 9.54 -18.79 -12.51
N ALA A 100 8.92 -17.82 -11.82
CA ALA A 100 7.59 -17.32 -12.14
C ALA A 100 7.53 -16.76 -13.58
N GLY A 101 8.56 -16.01 -14.00
CA GLY A 101 8.65 -15.49 -15.36
C GLY A 101 8.69 -16.58 -16.45
N ARG A 102 9.30 -17.74 -16.17
CA ARG A 102 9.33 -18.89 -17.09
C ARG A 102 7.97 -19.57 -17.23
N GLU A 103 7.18 -19.58 -16.15
CA GLU A 103 5.80 -20.09 -16.15
C GLU A 103 4.78 -19.07 -16.69
N GLY A 104 5.24 -17.87 -17.09
CA GLY A 104 4.36 -16.78 -17.55
C GLY A 104 3.59 -16.09 -16.43
N VAL A 105 3.99 -16.29 -15.17
CA VAL A 105 3.40 -15.64 -14.00
C VAL A 105 4.08 -14.28 -13.78
N PRO A 106 3.34 -13.16 -13.84
CA PRO A 106 3.91 -11.84 -13.55
C PRO A 106 4.29 -11.74 -12.06
N ALA A 107 5.59 -11.71 -11.79
CA ALA A 107 6.15 -11.57 -10.45
C ALA A 107 7.32 -10.56 -10.43
N SER A 108 7.50 -9.88 -9.29
CA SER A 108 8.58 -8.92 -9.06
C SER A 108 8.96 -8.92 -7.58
N ILE A 109 10.19 -8.47 -7.26
CA ILE A 109 10.56 -8.21 -5.87
C ILE A 109 9.65 -7.12 -5.30
N ALA A 110 9.11 -7.36 -4.11
CA ALA A 110 8.25 -6.40 -3.42
C ALA A 110 9.06 -5.17 -2.94
N ARG A 111 8.38 -4.07 -2.64
CA ARG A 111 9.04 -2.86 -2.09
C ARG A 111 9.40 -2.98 -0.61
N SER A 112 8.83 -3.94 0.10
CA SER A 112 9.00 -4.13 1.54
C SER A 112 8.78 -5.61 1.88
N SER A 113 9.42 -6.08 2.95
CA SER A 113 9.27 -7.47 3.39
C SER A 113 8.00 -7.64 4.24
N MET A 114 7.37 -8.81 4.17
CA MET A 114 6.21 -9.13 5.01
C MET A 114 6.64 -9.47 6.44
N SER A 115 6.07 -8.78 7.43
CA SER A 115 6.21 -9.16 8.84
C SER A 115 5.39 -10.42 9.11
N THR A 116 6.06 -11.55 9.33
CA THR A 116 5.45 -12.78 9.86
C THR A 116 5.48 -12.67 11.38
N THR A 117 4.50 -11.98 11.95
CA THR A 117 4.31 -11.99 13.40
C THR A 117 3.79 -13.38 13.77
N SER A 118 4.68 -14.24 14.29
CA SER A 118 4.33 -15.55 14.87
C SER A 118 3.48 -15.41 16.12
#